data_AF-A0A9Q3KDA3-F1
#
_entry.id   AF-A0A9Q3KDA3-F1
#
_cell.length_a   1.000
_cell.length_b   1.000
_cell.length_c   1.000
_cell.angle_alpha   90.00
_cell.angle_beta   90.00
_cell.angle_gamma   90.00
#
_symmetry.space_group_name_H-M   'P 1'
#
loop_
_entity.id
_entity.type
_entity.pdbx_description
1 polymer ?
#
loop_
_entity_poly.entity_id
_entity_poly.type
_entity_poly.pdbx_seq_one_letter_code
_entity_poly.pdbx_strand_id
1 'polypeptide(L)'
;MIQTLEDMTPAILEKGWNPKLPQDSLRKYLIEIHPTAASFKGMLDKARKHALRCMEDSSAYAKDKRDKSHATPDFKVGDLVLVSTTNFNNIKECKKIEDAFAGPFVIKALHGENAFDIELSEELSN
;
A
#
# COMPACT_ATOMS: atom_id res chain seq x y z
N MET A 1 26.24 -10.16 1.87
CA MET A 1 25.40 -8.95 1.78
C MET A 1 24.02 -9.42 1.37
N ILE A 2 23.10 -9.56 2.34
CA ILE A 2 21.75 -10.11 2.09
C ILE A 2 20.94 -8.97 1.47
N GLN A 3 20.57 -9.09 0.19
CA GLN A 3 19.67 -8.14 -0.45
C GLN A 3 18.28 -8.29 0.18
N THR A 4 17.76 -7.20 0.72
CA THR A 4 16.42 -7.08 1.28
C THR A 4 15.38 -7.41 0.22
N LEU A 5 14.33 -8.17 0.59
CA LEU A 5 13.27 -8.64 -0.32
C LEU A 5 12.52 -7.50 -1.04
N GLU A 6 12.64 -6.27 -0.54
CA GLU A 6 12.00 -5.06 -1.09
C GLU A 6 12.60 -4.60 -2.42
N ASP A 7 13.86 -4.95 -2.73
CA ASP A 7 14.56 -4.48 -3.93
C ASP A 7 14.34 -5.38 -5.16
N MET A 8 13.67 -6.52 -4.99
CA MET A 8 13.37 -7.46 -6.07
C MET A 8 12.00 -7.17 -6.68
N THR A 9 11.91 -7.17 -8.01
CA THR A 9 10.60 -7.03 -8.65
C THR A 9 9.73 -8.26 -8.35
N PRO A 10 8.40 -8.12 -8.26
CA PRO A 10 7.50 -9.25 -8.01
C PRO A 10 7.73 -10.42 -8.98
N ALA A 11 8.06 -10.13 -10.24
CA ALA A 11 8.41 -11.15 -11.23
C ALA A 11 9.65 -12.00 -10.86
N ILE A 12 10.67 -11.42 -10.23
CA ILE A 12 11.85 -12.16 -9.75
C ILE A 12 11.47 -13.04 -8.57
N LEU A 13 10.69 -12.51 -7.63
CA LEU A 13 10.23 -13.24 -6.45
C LEU A 13 9.33 -14.43 -6.83
N GLU A 14 8.41 -14.24 -7.79
CA GLU A 14 7.48 -15.28 -8.20
C GLU A 14 8.07 -16.30 -9.18
N LYS A 15 8.87 -15.84 -10.15
CA LYS A 15 9.29 -16.66 -11.31
C LYS A 15 10.80 -16.93 -11.35
N GLY A 16 11.57 -16.38 -10.42
CA GLY A 16 13.03 -16.47 -10.40
C GLY A 16 13.74 -15.70 -11.52
N TRP A 17 13.00 -14.96 -12.35
CA TRP A 17 13.52 -14.29 -13.55
C TRP A 17 12.70 -13.04 -13.90
N ASN A 18 13.38 -11.96 -14.28
CA ASN A 18 12.76 -10.73 -14.77
C ASN A 18 12.82 -10.65 -16.30
N PRO A 19 11.68 -10.68 -17.03
CA PRO A 19 11.66 -10.65 -18.48
C PRO A 19 12.07 -9.31 -19.11
N LYS A 20 12.47 -8.32 -18.31
CA LYS A 20 13.03 -7.07 -18.86
C LYS A 20 14.32 -7.41 -19.62
N LEU A 21 14.35 -7.01 -20.89
CA LEU A 21 15.47 -7.14 -21.81
C LEU A 21 16.81 -6.95 -21.07
N PRO A 22 17.73 -7.93 -21.10
CA PRO A 22 18.98 -7.86 -20.34
C PRO A 22 19.86 -6.76 -20.95
N GLN A 23 19.69 -5.53 -20.44
CA GLN A 23 20.40 -4.35 -20.91
C GLN A 23 21.92 -4.56 -20.81
N ASP A 24 22.34 -5.31 -19.78
CA ASP A 24 23.75 -5.60 -19.53
C ASP A 24 24.35 -6.57 -20.55
N SER A 25 23.57 -7.55 -21.03
CA SER A 25 24.00 -8.48 -22.08
C SER A 25 24.11 -7.80 -23.44
N LEU A 26 23.23 -6.83 -23.73
CA LEU A 26 23.27 -6.05 -24.97
C LEU A 26 24.43 -5.03 -24.99
N ARG A 27 24.83 -4.51 -23.81
CA ARG A 27 25.93 -3.53 -23.70
C ARG A 27 27.31 -4.13 -23.99
N LYS A 28 27.50 -5.44 -23.79
CA LYS A 28 28.80 -6.12 -23.96
C LYS A 28 29.35 -6.08 -25.39
N TYR A 29 28.47 -5.96 -26.39
CA TYR A 29 28.82 -6.00 -27.81
C TYR A 29 28.53 -4.70 -28.56
N LEU A 30 28.25 -3.60 -27.86
CA LEU A 30 27.90 -2.33 -28.49
C LEU A 30 29.17 -1.63 -29.01
N ILE A 31 29.42 -1.79 -30.31
CA ILE A 31 30.42 -1.07 -31.09
C ILE A 31 29.99 0.40 -31.18
N GLU A 32 30.92 1.31 -30.91
CA GLU A 32 30.87 2.78 -31.06
C GLU A 32 29.46 3.40 -31.18
N ILE A 33 28.90 3.80 -30.04
CA ILE A 33 27.63 4.53 -29.99
C ILE A 33 27.84 5.89 -30.68
N HIS A 34 27.06 6.17 -31.72
CA HIS A 34 27.06 7.48 -32.39
C HIS A 34 26.89 8.61 -31.35
N PRO A 35 27.64 9.73 -31.43
CA PRO A 35 27.66 10.77 -30.40
C PRO A 35 26.26 11.35 -30.09
N THR A 36 25.36 11.42 -31.07
CA THR A 36 23.96 11.82 -30.89
C THR A 36 23.15 10.84 -30.04
N ALA A 37 23.41 9.53 -30.17
CA ALA A 37 22.74 8.53 -29.35
C ALA A 37 23.26 8.58 -27.89
N ALA A 38 24.55 8.89 -27.70
CA ALA A 38 25.12 9.11 -26.37
C ALA A 38 24.52 10.33 -25.66
N SER A 39 24.35 11.46 -26.37
CA SER A 39 23.72 12.65 -25.80
C SER A 39 22.24 12.42 -25.48
N PHE A 40 21.50 11.74 -26.36
CA PHE A 40 20.10 11.36 -26.13
C PHE A 40 19.95 10.43 -24.92
N LYS A 41 20.83 9.44 -24.76
CA LYS A 41 20.88 8.60 -23.57
C LYS A 41 21.07 9.42 -22.30
N GLY A 42 22.01 10.37 -22.30
CA GLY A 42 22.23 11.25 -21.15
C GLY A 42 20.99 12.07 -20.79
N MET A 43 20.24 12.54 -21.78
CA MET A 43 18.95 13.21 -21.58
C MET A 43 17.91 12.26 -20.95
N LEU A 44 17.78 11.04 -21.46
CA LEU A 44 16.86 10.03 -20.92
C LEU A 44 17.22 9.62 -19.49
N ASP A 45 18.50 9.42 -19.19
CA ASP A 45 18.96 9.06 -17.85
C ASP A 45 18.66 10.17 -16.84
N LYS A 46 18.80 11.44 -17.24
CA LYS A 46 18.39 12.60 -16.41
C LYS A 46 16.88 12.62 -16.18
N ALA A 47 16.08 12.46 -17.24
CA ALA A 47 14.63 12.42 -17.14
C ALA A 47 14.15 11.27 -16.25
N ARG A 48 14.77 10.09 -16.38
CA ARG A 48 14.47 8.93 -15.55
C ARG A 48 14.79 9.18 -14.08
N LYS A 49 15.98 9.71 -13.77
CA LYS A 49 16.36 10.05 -12.39
C LYS A 49 15.39 11.06 -11.77
N HIS A 50 14.99 12.07 -12.54
CA HIS A 50 14.00 13.05 -12.11
C HIS A 50 12.64 12.39 -11.83
N ALA A 51 12.16 11.53 -12.73
CA ALA A 51 10.89 10.81 -12.54
C ALA A 51 10.91 9.93 -11.28
N LEU A 52 12.01 9.21 -11.04
CA LEU A 52 12.17 8.41 -9.82
C LEU A 52 12.08 9.26 -8.55
N ARG A 53 12.80 10.39 -8.53
CA ARG A 53 12.72 11.34 -7.41
C ARG A 53 11.30 11.86 -7.20
N CYS A 54 10.58 12.22 -8.26
CA CYS A 54 9.20 12.67 -8.13
C CYS A 54 8.28 11.58 -7.54
N MET A 55 8.50 10.31 -7.87
CA MET A 55 7.75 9.19 -7.29
C MET A 55 8.06 9.05 -5.79
N GLU A 56 9.33 9.09 -5.42
CA GLU A 56 9.79 9.06 -4.02
C GLU A 56 9.17 10.22 -3.22
N ASP A 57 9.30 11.45 -3.72
CA ASP A 57 8.77 12.66 -3.10
C ASP A 57 7.24 12.59 -2.93
N SER A 58 6.53 12.08 -3.94
CA SER A 58 5.07 11.90 -3.88
C SER A 58 4.66 10.86 -2.83
N SER A 59 5.39 9.75 -2.73
CA SER A 59 5.13 8.70 -1.74
C SER A 59 5.40 9.19 -0.32
N ALA A 60 6.48 9.94 -0.12
CA ALA A 60 6.83 10.55 1.17
C ALA A 60 5.79 11.59 1.58
N TYR A 61 5.35 12.44 0.65
CA TYR A 61 4.30 13.43 0.89
C TYR A 61 2.96 12.76 1.25
N ALA A 62 2.57 11.71 0.54
CA ALA A 62 1.34 10.98 0.82
C ALA A 62 1.36 10.34 2.23
N LYS A 63 2.50 9.75 2.61
CA LYS A 63 2.72 9.20 3.95
C LYS A 63 2.63 10.28 5.02
N ASP A 64 3.41 11.35 4.90
CA ASP A 64 3.41 12.46 5.87
C ASP A 64 2.03 13.10 6.03
N LYS A 65 1.30 13.31 4.93
CA LYS A 65 -0.07 13.81 4.96
C LYS A 65 -1.01 12.85 5.72
N ARG A 66 -0.89 11.54 5.47
CA ARG A 66 -1.68 10.51 6.16
C ARG A 66 -1.34 10.50 7.66
N ASP A 67 -0.06 10.46 8.01
CA ASP A 67 0.39 10.42 9.41
C ASP A 67 -0.09 11.66 10.18
N LYS A 68 -0.15 12.83 9.53
CA LYS A 68 -0.69 14.06 10.13
C LYS A 68 -2.20 14.08 10.28
N SER A 69 -2.95 13.54 9.31
CA SER A 69 -4.42 13.61 9.33
C SER A 69 -5.05 12.46 10.13
N HIS A 70 -4.34 11.37 10.35
CA HIS A 70 -4.86 10.21 11.07
C HIS A 70 -4.50 10.28 12.55
N ALA A 71 -5.50 10.62 13.37
CA ALA A 71 -5.42 10.41 14.80
C ALA A 71 -5.65 8.93 15.12
N THR A 72 -4.72 8.32 15.86
CA THR A 72 -4.91 6.99 16.45
C THR A 72 -5.98 7.11 17.54
N PRO A 73 -7.07 6.33 17.50
CA PRO A 73 -8.08 6.38 18.53
C PRO A 73 -7.62 5.62 19.78
N ASP A 74 -7.68 6.28 20.94
CA ASP A 74 -7.32 5.69 22.24
C ASP A 74 -8.50 4.88 22.81
N PHE A 75 -8.75 3.69 22.27
CA PHE A 75 -9.72 2.75 22.84
C PHE A 75 -9.09 1.79 23.84
N LYS A 76 -9.80 1.45 24.91
CA LYS A 76 -9.37 0.48 25.92
C LYS A 76 -10.24 -0.78 25.87
N VAL A 77 -9.65 -1.89 26.33
CA VAL A 77 -10.39 -3.13 26.55
C VAL A 77 -11.50 -2.88 27.56
N GLY A 78 -12.73 -3.27 27.22
CA GLY A 78 -13.92 -3.00 28.01
C GLY A 78 -14.72 -1.76 27.60
N ASP A 79 -14.21 -0.91 26.71
CA ASP A 79 -14.97 0.22 26.18
C ASP A 79 -16.10 -0.26 25.25
N LEU A 80 -17.20 0.49 25.27
CA LEU A 80 -18.35 0.28 24.38
C LEU A 80 -18.17 1.14 23.13
N VAL A 81 -18.09 0.47 21.97
CA VAL A 81 -17.88 1.13 20.68
C VAL A 81 -19.00 0.80 19.70
N LEU A 82 -19.30 1.77 18.84
CA LEU A 82 -20.22 1.61 17.71
C LEU A 82 -19.45 1.19 16.47
N VAL A 83 -19.94 0.19 15.74
CA VAL A 83 -19.29 -0.27 14.49
C VAL A 83 -20.07 0.27 13.29
N SER A 84 -19.38 0.91 12.35
CA SER A 84 -20.04 1.46 11.16
C SER A 84 -20.53 0.36 10.22
N THR A 85 -21.77 0.48 9.77
CA THR A 85 -22.43 -0.50 8.90
C THR A 85 -22.11 -0.33 7.42
N THR A 86 -21.38 0.72 7.06
CA THR A 86 -21.11 1.12 5.65
C THR A 86 -20.50 0.01 4.80
N ASN A 87 -19.66 -0.85 5.40
CA ASN A 87 -18.94 -1.93 4.71
C ASN A 87 -19.52 -3.33 4.98
N PHE A 88 -20.63 -3.45 5.71
CA PHE A 88 -21.26 -4.75 5.89
C PHE A 88 -22.02 -5.13 4.61
N ASN A 89 -21.53 -6.15 3.92
CA ASN A 89 -22.20 -6.71 2.74
C ASN A 89 -23.25 -7.79 3.10
N ASN A 90 -23.33 -8.16 4.38
CA ASN A 90 -24.22 -9.22 4.87
C ASN A 90 -25.60 -8.69 5.29
N ILE A 91 -25.77 -7.36 5.38
CA ILE A 91 -27.06 -6.73 5.70
C ILE A 91 -27.81 -6.53 4.38
N LYS A 92 -28.88 -7.30 4.19
CA LYS A 92 -29.65 -7.41 2.94
C LYS A 92 -30.70 -6.32 2.75
N GLU A 93 -30.78 -5.35 3.66
CA GLU A 93 -31.86 -4.38 3.69
C GLU A 93 -31.48 -3.07 2.97
N CYS A 94 -32.49 -2.21 2.78
CA CYS A 94 -32.34 -0.97 2.03
C CYS A 94 -31.43 0.00 2.80
N LYS A 95 -30.18 0.18 2.35
CA LYS A 95 -29.15 1.10 2.88
C LYS A 95 -29.58 2.53 3.25
N LYS A 96 -30.75 3.00 2.82
CA LYS A 96 -31.29 4.33 3.14
C LYS A 96 -32.09 4.38 4.44
N ILE A 97 -32.57 3.24 4.93
CA ILE A 97 -33.44 3.14 6.11
C ILE A 97 -32.66 2.59 7.32
N GLU A 98 -31.53 1.93 7.08
CA GLU A 98 -30.67 1.39 8.12
C GLU A 98 -29.84 2.47 8.83
N ASP A 99 -29.59 2.23 10.11
CA ASP A 99 -28.66 3.05 10.90
C ASP A 99 -27.23 2.87 10.41
N ALA A 100 -26.49 3.98 10.34
CA ALA A 100 -25.09 4.01 9.89
C ALA A 100 -24.12 3.30 10.87
N PHE A 101 -24.60 2.95 12.06
CA PHE A 101 -23.83 2.36 13.14
C PHE A 101 -24.64 1.26 13.82
N ALA A 102 -24.02 0.10 14.04
CA ALA A 102 -24.60 -1.01 14.78
C ALA A 102 -23.99 -1.07 16.17
N GLY A 103 -24.87 -1.24 17.17
CA GLY A 103 -24.65 -1.71 18.54
C GLY A 103 -23.58 -0.98 19.37
N PRO A 104 -23.72 -0.86 20.69
CA PRO A 104 -22.56 -0.73 21.54
C PRO A 104 -21.97 -2.13 21.76
N PHE A 105 -20.81 -2.39 21.17
CA PHE A 105 -20.07 -3.64 21.37
C PHE A 105 -18.87 -3.44 22.28
N VAL A 106 -18.52 -4.48 23.04
CA VAL A 106 -17.38 -4.44 23.97
C VAL A 106 -16.11 -4.87 23.24
N ILE A 107 -15.04 -4.08 23.39
CA ILE A 107 -13.70 -4.46 22.93
C ILE A 107 -13.14 -5.55 23.85
N LYS A 108 -12.84 -6.73 23.30
CA LYS A 108 -12.22 -7.86 24.02
C LYS A 108 -10.70 -7.80 24.05
N ALA A 109 -10.09 -7.47 22.92
CA ALA A 109 -8.63 -7.50 22.78
C ALA A 109 -8.14 -6.45 21.78
N LEU A 110 -6.88 -6.05 21.95
CA LEU A 110 -6.17 -5.11 21.11
C LEU A 110 -5.16 -5.88 20.25
N HIS A 111 -5.32 -5.86 18.93
CA HIS A 111 -4.43 -6.47 17.95
C HIS A 111 -3.59 -5.41 17.23
N GLY A 112 -2.98 -4.50 18.00
CA GLY A 112 -2.15 -3.39 17.49
C GLY A 112 -2.77 -2.02 17.75
N GLU A 113 -2.24 -0.98 17.12
CA GLU A 113 -2.66 0.41 17.36
C GLU A 113 -4.07 0.72 16.80
N ASN A 114 -4.47 0.05 15.71
CA ASN A 114 -5.72 0.35 14.98
C ASN A 114 -6.60 -0.88 14.72
N ALA A 115 -6.31 -2.03 15.35
CA ALA A 115 -7.07 -3.25 15.17
C ALA A 115 -7.57 -3.77 16.53
N PHE A 116 -8.87 -4.03 16.60
CA PHE A 116 -9.60 -4.34 17.83
C PHE A 116 -10.47 -5.57 17.57
N ASP A 117 -10.44 -6.52 18.51
CA ASP A 117 -11.36 -7.64 18.52
C ASP A 117 -12.59 -7.28 19.34
N ILE A 118 -13.75 -7.45 18.72
CA ILE A 118 -15.04 -7.01 19.25
C ILE A 118 -15.97 -8.21 19.35
N GLU A 119 -16.73 -8.29 20.44
CA GLU A 119 -17.83 -9.26 20.56
C GLU A 119 -19.05 -8.78 19.78
N LEU A 120 -19.39 -9.44 18.68
CA LEU A 120 -20.64 -9.17 17.98
C LEU A 120 -21.78 -9.97 18.60
N SER A 121 -22.97 -9.36 18.65
CA SER A 121 -24.21 -10.07 18.97
C SER A 121 -24.56 -11.04 17.83
N GLU A 122 -25.24 -12.15 18.15
CA GLU A 122 -25.56 -13.25 17.21
C GLU A 122 -26.26 -12.79 15.91
N GLU A 123 -26.95 -11.64 15.94
CA GLU A 123 -27.63 -11.05 14.78
C GLU A 123 -26.68 -10.62 13.65
N LEU A 124 -25.39 -10.39 13.94
CA LEU A 124 -24.36 -9.96 12.98
C LEU A 124 -23.28 -11.03 12.72
N SER A 125 -23.40 -12.19 13.37
CA SER A 125 -22.50 -13.34 13.25
C SER A 125 -22.96 -14.27 12.11
N ASN A 126 -22.85 -13.84 10.86
CA ASN A 126 -23.06 -14.70 9.69
C ASN A 126 -21.91 -14.58 8.69
#